data_AF-A0A7H8T2Q9-F1
#
_entry.id   AF-A0A7H8T2Q9-F1
#
_cell.length_a   1.000
_cell.length_b   1.000
_cell.length_c   1.000
_cell.angle_alpha   90.00
_cell.angle_beta   90.00
_cell.angle_gamma   90.00
#
_symmetry.space_group_name_H-M   'P 1'
#
loop_
_entity.id
_entity.type
_entity.pdbx_description
1 polymer ?
#
loop_
_entity_poly.entity_id
_entity_poly.type
_entity_poly.pdbx_seq_one_letter_code
_entity_poly.pdbx_strand_id
1 'polypeptide(L)'
;MSATTTARPVSAEETGRRIEEILDRLSASGEPAGAAAAEELVRCLMDFYGSGLARVLHLLSAAPGDPLPRLLGDELVASLLVLHDLHPEDRDTRIGRALDSVRRHDLEVAGFDERTGTLRLRAAASGGCGCGSGTGAQEAAEAALACFAPEVRAVELEAAPALLQIGTKTR
;
A
#
# COMPACT_ATOMS: atom_id res chain seq x y z
N MET A 1 33.23 11.72 5.21
CA MET A 1 32.16 12.66 5.60
C MET A 1 30.94 12.32 4.78
N SER A 2 30.01 11.54 5.33
CA SER A 2 28.79 11.14 4.64
C SER A 2 27.72 12.17 4.94
N ALA A 3 27.38 12.98 3.94
CA ALA A 3 26.21 13.83 4.03
C ALA A 3 24.98 12.95 3.87
N THR A 4 24.32 12.65 4.99
CA THR A 4 22.97 12.09 4.97
C THR A 4 22.05 13.16 4.40
N THR A 5 21.85 13.13 3.09
CA THR A 5 20.72 13.86 2.48
C THR A 5 19.48 13.13 2.94
N THR A 6 18.91 13.55 4.07
CA THR A 6 17.54 13.23 4.42
C THR A 6 16.66 13.98 3.43
N ALA A 7 16.45 13.38 2.25
CA ALA A 7 15.42 13.82 1.34
C ALA A 7 14.13 13.91 2.15
N ARG A 8 13.41 15.03 2.02
CA ARG A 8 12.11 15.20 2.67
C ARG A 8 11.24 14.00 2.24
N PRO A 9 10.58 13.28 3.15
CA PRO A 9 9.74 12.15 2.75
C PRO A 9 8.71 12.69 1.76
N VAL A 10 8.83 12.27 0.50
CA VAL A 10 7.83 12.54 -0.51
C VAL A 10 6.75 11.51 -0.25
N SER A 11 5.58 11.92 0.22
CA SER A 11 4.46 11.00 0.27
C SER A 11 3.88 10.90 -1.14
N ALA A 12 3.78 9.66 -1.64
CA ALA A 12 3.20 9.38 -2.94
C ALA A 12 1.75 9.90 -3.00
N GLU A 13 1.02 9.81 -1.89
CA GLU A 13 -0.33 10.33 -1.73
C GLU A 13 -0.42 11.86 -1.89
N GLU A 14 0.42 12.64 -1.21
CA GLU A 14 0.42 14.12 -1.34
C GLU A 14 0.77 14.54 -2.77
N THR A 15 1.72 13.82 -3.38
CA THR A 15 2.15 14.09 -4.76
C THR A 15 1.03 13.75 -5.74
N GLY A 16 0.36 12.61 -5.58
CA GLY A 16 -0.78 12.18 -6.40
C GLY A 16 -1.93 13.19 -6.34
N ARG A 17 -2.36 13.56 -5.14
CA ARG A 17 -3.42 14.57 -4.95
C ARG A 17 -3.06 15.90 -5.60
N ARG A 18 -1.81 16.33 -5.50
CA ARG A 18 -1.36 17.57 -6.14
C ARG A 18 -1.39 17.48 -7.67
N ILE A 19 -1.06 16.31 -8.24
CA ILE A 19 -1.17 16.07 -9.68
C ILE A 19 -2.64 16.14 -10.11
N GLU A 20 -3.55 15.49 -9.39
CA GLU A 20 -5.00 15.54 -9.63
C GLU A 20 -5.53 16.98 -9.59
N GLU A 21 -5.20 17.76 -8.55
CA GLU A 21 -5.57 19.18 -8.44
C GLU A 21 -5.06 20.03 -9.62
N ILE A 22 -3.90 19.70 -10.20
CA ILE A 22 -3.37 20.37 -11.39
C ILE A 22 -4.18 19.97 -12.63
N LEU A 23 -4.43 18.67 -12.82
CA LEU A 23 -5.20 18.15 -13.96
C LEU A 23 -6.65 18.67 -13.96
N ASP A 24 -7.28 18.74 -12.79
CA ASP A 24 -8.63 19.30 -12.62
C ASP A 24 -8.69 20.77 -13.01
N ARG A 25 -7.69 21.58 -12.58
CA ARG A 25 -7.61 22.99 -12.98
C ARG A 25 -7.39 23.16 -14.47
N LEU A 26 -6.57 22.31 -15.09
CA LEU A 26 -6.36 22.32 -16.53
C LEU A 26 -7.65 21.93 -17.28
N SER A 27 -8.40 20.96 -16.78
CA SER A 27 -9.69 20.56 -17.33
C SER A 27 -10.76 21.65 -17.18
N ALA A 28 -10.80 22.32 -16.02
CA ALA A 28 -11.73 23.40 -15.72
C ALA A 28 -11.47 24.70 -16.52
N SER A 29 -10.28 24.84 -17.13
CA SER A 29 -9.95 26.00 -17.98
C SER A 29 -10.80 26.09 -19.25
N GLY A 30 -11.49 25.02 -19.64
CA GLY A 30 -12.33 24.96 -20.83
C GLY A 30 -11.56 24.79 -22.15
N GLU A 31 -10.24 24.58 -22.09
CA GLU A 31 -9.37 24.28 -23.24
C GLU A 31 -9.09 22.77 -23.33
N PRO A 32 -9.80 21.99 -24.18
CA PRO A 32 -9.64 20.54 -24.23
C PRO A 32 -8.22 20.09 -24.63
N ALA A 33 -7.53 20.91 -25.43
CA ALA A 33 -6.17 20.63 -25.87
C ALA A 33 -5.15 20.69 -24.73
N GLY A 34 -5.35 21.58 -23.74
CA GLY A 34 -4.46 21.72 -22.60
C GLY A 34 -4.54 20.52 -21.65
N ALA A 35 -5.75 20.04 -21.35
CA ALA A 35 -5.97 18.85 -20.54
C ALA A 35 -5.39 17.59 -21.21
N ALA A 36 -5.66 17.39 -22.50
CA ALA A 36 -5.13 16.26 -23.25
C ALA A 36 -3.59 16.24 -23.30
N ALA A 37 -2.95 17.39 -23.52
CA ALA A 37 -1.49 17.51 -23.52
C ALA A 37 -0.87 17.22 -22.14
N ALA A 38 -1.56 17.60 -21.06
CA ALA A 38 -1.10 17.31 -19.70
C ALA A 38 -1.22 15.82 -19.36
N GLU A 39 -2.31 15.16 -19.74
CA GLU A 39 -2.45 13.71 -19.61
C GLU A 39 -1.40 12.95 -20.42
N GLU A 40 -1.14 13.38 -21.66
CA GLU A 40 -0.09 12.82 -22.51
C GLU A 40 1.30 12.99 -21.88
N LEU A 41 1.60 14.17 -21.33
CA LEU A 41 2.85 14.42 -20.62
C LEU A 41 3.01 13.48 -19.41
N VAL A 42 1.97 13.34 -18.59
CA VAL A 42 2.00 12.43 -17.43
C VAL A 42 2.24 10.99 -17.88
N ARG A 43 1.54 10.53 -18.92
CA ARG A 43 1.74 9.18 -19.49
C ARG A 43 3.18 8.97 -19.96
N CYS A 44 3.72 9.90 -20.74
CA CYS A 44 5.11 9.84 -21.20
C CYS A 44 6.13 9.82 -20.06
N LEU A 45 5.91 10.61 -19.01
CA LEU A 45 6.79 10.61 -17.83
C LEU A 45 6.69 9.29 -17.06
N MET A 46 5.48 8.76 -16.86
CA MET A 46 5.26 7.46 -16.20
C MET A 46 5.94 6.32 -16.95
N ASP A 47 5.82 6.27 -18.28
CA ASP A 47 6.48 5.26 -19.12
C ASP A 47 8.00 5.38 -19.06
N PHE A 48 8.53 6.61 -19.12
CA PHE A 48 9.97 6.86 -19.08
C PHE A 48 10.57 6.48 -17.72
N TYR A 49 9.95 6.91 -16.62
CA TYR A 49 10.43 6.57 -15.28
C TYR A 49 10.27 5.08 -14.98
N GLY A 50 9.17 4.46 -15.38
CA GLY A 50 8.99 3.00 -15.28
C GLY A 50 10.09 2.24 -16.03
N SER A 51 10.39 2.64 -17.26
CA SER A 51 11.49 2.04 -18.05
C SER A 51 12.85 2.21 -17.36
N GLY A 52 13.11 3.38 -16.76
CA GLY A 52 14.31 3.64 -15.97
C GLY A 52 14.42 2.74 -14.75
N LEU A 53 13.34 2.62 -13.97
CA LEU A 53 13.29 1.75 -12.78
C LEU A 53 13.48 0.27 -13.14
N ALA A 54 12.84 -0.20 -14.21
CA ALA A 54 13.01 -1.56 -14.71
C ALA A 54 14.48 -1.83 -15.08
N ARG A 55 15.13 -0.85 -15.72
CA ARG A 55 16.55 -0.95 -16.06
C ARG A 55 17.44 -0.98 -14.81
N VAL A 56 17.13 -0.19 -13.80
CA VAL A 56 17.85 -0.19 -12.51
C VAL A 56 17.73 -1.56 -11.84
N LEU A 57 16.52 -2.11 -11.71
CA LEU A 57 16.31 -3.45 -11.16
C LEU A 57 17.08 -4.53 -11.91
N HIS A 58 17.06 -4.48 -13.25
CA HIS A 58 17.82 -5.41 -14.07
C HIS A 58 19.33 -5.32 -13.80
N LEU A 59 19.90 -4.12 -13.72
CA LEU A 59 21.32 -3.93 -13.42
C LEU A 59 21.69 -4.40 -12.01
N LEU A 60 20.81 -4.20 -11.03
CA LEU A 60 21.00 -4.65 -9.66
C LEU A 60 20.91 -6.16 -9.52
N SER A 61 20.04 -6.82 -10.29
CA SER A 61 19.93 -8.29 -10.30
C SER A 61 21.21 -8.99 -10.76
N ALA A 62 22.02 -8.31 -11.58
CA ALA A 62 23.32 -8.79 -12.04
C ALA A 62 24.48 -8.45 -11.07
N ALA A 63 24.24 -7.62 -10.05
CA ALA A 63 25.25 -7.21 -9.10
C ALA A 63 25.41 -8.26 -7.97
N PRO A 64 26.64 -8.50 -7.47
CA PRO A 64 26.86 -9.38 -6.34
C PRO A 64 26.25 -8.81 -5.04
N GLY A 65 25.72 -9.68 -4.18
CA GLY A 65 25.30 -9.34 -2.82
C GLY A 65 23.81 -9.10 -2.58
N ASP A 66 22.94 -9.53 -3.51
CA ASP A 66 21.47 -9.46 -3.44
C ASP A 66 20.93 -8.17 -2.77
N PRO A 67 20.99 -7.02 -3.47
CA PRO A 67 20.54 -5.75 -2.92
C PRO A 67 19.00 -5.64 -2.83
N LEU A 68 18.25 -6.57 -3.45
CA LEU A 68 16.80 -6.49 -3.58
C LEU A 68 16.07 -6.43 -2.23
N PRO A 69 16.36 -7.27 -1.22
CA PRO A 69 15.64 -7.22 0.05
C PRO A 69 15.70 -5.85 0.74
N ARG A 70 16.81 -5.12 0.60
CA ARG A 70 16.94 -3.76 1.17
C ARG A 70 16.12 -2.73 0.41
N LEU A 71 16.04 -2.84 -0.92
CA LEU A 71 15.19 -1.97 -1.74
C LEU A 71 13.71 -2.23 -1.50
N LEU A 72 13.30 -3.50 -1.42
CA LEU A 72 11.92 -3.89 -1.19
C LEU A 72 11.45 -3.62 0.25
N GLY A 73 12.38 -3.43 1.19
CA GLY A 73 12.09 -2.99 2.55
C GLY A 73 11.98 -1.47 2.70
N ASP A 74 12.35 -0.68 1.68
CA ASP A 74 12.16 0.77 1.68
C ASP A 74 10.76 1.10 1.15
N GLU A 75 9.96 1.77 1.96
CA GLU A 75 8.53 2.03 1.70
C GLU A 75 8.32 2.83 0.41
N LEU A 76 9.13 3.86 0.17
CA LEU A 76 8.99 4.71 -1.02
C LEU A 76 9.36 3.93 -2.28
N VAL A 77 10.46 3.17 -2.22
CA VAL A 77 10.90 2.37 -3.37
C VAL A 77 9.88 1.27 -3.67
N ALA A 78 9.41 0.54 -2.65
CA ALA A 78 8.40 -0.50 -2.82
C ALA A 78 7.13 0.06 -3.48
N SER A 79 6.62 1.19 -2.98
CA SER A 79 5.45 1.88 -3.54
C SER A 79 5.65 2.28 -5.01
N LEU A 80 6.80 2.85 -5.36
CA LEU A 80 7.12 3.20 -6.76
C LEU A 80 7.20 1.98 -7.68
N LEU A 81 7.77 0.87 -7.21
CA LEU A 81 7.83 -0.36 -7.99
C LEU A 81 6.44 -0.94 -8.22
N VAL A 82 5.54 -0.88 -7.24
CA VAL A 82 4.14 -1.30 -7.42
C VAL A 82 3.42 -0.40 -8.43
N LEU A 83 3.58 0.93 -8.32
CA LEU A 83 2.96 1.90 -9.22
C LEU A 83 3.33 1.67 -10.70
N HIS A 84 4.51 1.13 -10.96
CA HIS A 84 4.99 0.83 -12.31
C HIS A 84 4.84 -0.66 -12.72
N ASP A 85 4.14 -1.49 -11.93
CA ASP A 85 4.02 -2.94 -12.15
C ASP A 85 5.37 -3.68 -12.22
N LEU A 86 6.37 -3.19 -11.48
CA LEU A 86 7.74 -3.71 -11.44
C LEU A 86 8.09 -4.44 -10.14
N HIS A 87 7.18 -4.47 -9.17
CA HIS A 87 7.44 -5.12 -7.90
C HIS A 87 7.58 -6.65 -8.10
N PRO A 88 8.68 -7.28 -7.65
CA PRO A 88 8.96 -8.70 -7.93
C PRO A 88 8.04 -9.66 -7.15
N GLU A 89 7.56 -9.23 -5.99
CA GLU A 89 6.59 -9.99 -5.19
C GLU A 89 5.18 -9.68 -5.66
N ASP A 90 4.30 -10.70 -5.66
CA ASP A 90 2.87 -10.52 -5.92
C ASP A 90 2.17 -9.73 -4.80
N ARG A 91 0.93 -9.29 -5.09
CA ARG A 91 0.10 -8.52 -4.16
C ARG A 91 -0.03 -9.20 -2.80
N ASP A 92 -0.36 -10.49 -2.79
CA ASP A 92 -0.71 -11.19 -1.56
C ASP A 92 0.52 -11.35 -0.65
N THR A 93 1.70 -11.56 -1.25
CA THR A 93 2.99 -11.56 -0.56
C THR A 93 3.32 -10.19 0.03
N ARG A 94 3.08 -9.10 -0.72
CA ARG A 94 3.28 -7.73 -0.23
C ARG A 94 2.35 -7.39 0.93
N ILE A 95 1.07 -7.74 0.82
CA ILE A 95 0.07 -7.57 1.89
C ILE A 95 0.51 -8.34 3.13
N GLY A 96 0.93 -9.60 2.99
CA GLY A 96 1.45 -10.39 4.10
C GLY A 96 2.63 -9.73 4.80
N ARG A 97 3.61 -9.23 4.02
CA ARG A 97 4.75 -8.47 4.57
C ARG A 97 4.32 -7.20 5.30
N ALA A 98 3.36 -6.45 4.77
CA ALA A 98 2.83 -5.25 5.41
C ALA A 98 2.19 -5.59 6.77
N LEU A 99 1.36 -6.63 6.81
CA LEU A 99 0.70 -7.10 8.04
C LEU A 99 1.71 -7.67 9.06
N ASP A 100 2.79 -8.28 8.57
CA ASP A 100 3.91 -8.72 9.40
C ASP A 100 4.61 -7.58 10.15
N SER A 101 4.49 -6.33 9.69
CA SER A 101 5.00 -5.17 10.45
C SER A 101 4.12 -4.79 11.65
N VAL A 102 2.86 -5.22 11.66
CA VAL A 102 1.85 -4.92 12.68
C VAL A 102 1.39 -6.16 13.46
N ARG A 103 2.26 -7.17 13.61
CA ARG A 103 1.94 -8.47 14.26
C ARG A 103 1.26 -8.36 15.62
N ARG A 104 1.44 -7.26 16.35
CA ARG A 104 0.75 -7.00 17.64
C ARG A 104 -0.77 -7.14 17.57
N HIS A 105 -1.35 -7.03 16.38
CA HIS A 105 -2.79 -7.07 16.14
C HIS A 105 -3.29 -8.41 15.57
N ASP A 106 -2.41 -9.39 15.34
CA ASP A 106 -2.71 -10.74 14.83
C ASP A 106 -3.76 -10.73 13.69
N LEU A 107 -3.51 -9.97 12.62
CA LEU A 107 -4.45 -9.82 11.50
C LEU A 107 -4.20 -10.89 10.42
N GLU A 108 -5.27 -11.53 9.97
CA GLU A 108 -5.26 -12.47 8.85
C GLU A 108 -6.11 -11.93 7.69
N VAL A 109 -5.69 -12.19 6.45
CA VAL A 109 -6.44 -11.79 5.26
C VAL A 109 -7.66 -12.71 5.09
N ALA A 110 -8.86 -12.11 5.09
CA ALA A 110 -10.12 -12.81 4.82
C ALA A 110 -10.51 -12.73 3.33
N GLY A 111 -10.08 -11.67 2.64
CA GLY A 111 -10.22 -11.56 1.19
C GLY A 111 -9.93 -10.17 0.66
N PHE A 112 -9.82 -10.04 -0.67
CA PHE A 112 -9.59 -8.77 -1.35
C PHE A 112 -10.61 -8.61 -2.48
N ASP A 113 -11.22 -7.43 -2.58
CA ASP A 113 -12.09 -7.06 -3.70
C ASP A 113 -11.28 -6.20 -4.69
N GLU A 114 -10.91 -6.78 -5.83
CA GLU A 114 -10.07 -6.12 -6.84
C GLU A 114 -10.74 -4.90 -7.50
N ARG A 115 -12.08 -4.85 -7.53
CA ARG A 115 -12.82 -3.76 -8.18
C ARG A 115 -12.82 -2.50 -7.30
N THR A 116 -12.91 -2.68 -5.99
CA THR A 116 -12.97 -1.58 -5.02
C THR A 116 -11.62 -1.27 -4.39
N GLY A 117 -10.71 -2.25 -4.36
CA GLY A 117 -9.46 -2.17 -3.60
C GLY A 117 -9.65 -2.40 -2.10
N THR A 118 -10.77 -2.98 -1.67
CA THR A 118 -11.06 -3.21 -0.25
C THR A 118 -10.44 -4.53 0.22
N LEU A 119 -9.58 -4.45 1.24
CA LEU A 119 -9.01 -5.60 1.94
C LEU A 119 -9.83 -5.93 3.19
N ARG A 120 -10.38 -7.13 3.24
CA ARG A 120 -11.04 -7.67 4.43
C ARG A 120 -10.03 -8.41 5.28
N LEU A 121 -9.93 -8.00 6.53
CA LEU A 121 -9.07 -8.59 7.55
C LEU A 121 -9.91 -9.17 8.68
N ARG A 122 -9.43 -10.26 9.27
CA ARG A 122 -9.97 -10.83 10.50
C ARG A 122 -8.90 -10.79 11.58
N ALA A 123 -9.29 -10.48 12.82
CA ALA A 123 -8.40 -10.70 13.95
C ALA A 123 -8.34 -12.21 14.23
N ALA A 124 -7.14 -12.76 14.37
CA ALA A 124 -6.96 -14.13 14.81
C ALA A 124 -7.51 -14.27 16.24
N ALA A 125 -8.11 -15.42 16.53
CA ALA A 125 -8.67 -15.71 17.84
C ALA A 125 -7.56 -16.03 18.86
N SER A 126 -6.63 -15.11 19.11
CA SER A 126 -5.72 -15.20 20.24
C SER A 126 -6.45 -14.64 21.48
N GLY A 127 -6.72 -15.53 22.44
CA GLY A 127 -7.61 -15.26 23.57
C GLY A 127 -7.15 -14.08 24.42
N GLY A 128 -7.95 -13.02 24.48
CA GLY A 128 -7.74 -11.92 25.43
C GLY A 128 -8.51 -10.65 25.12
N CYS A 129 -9.67 -10.50 25.79
CA CYS A 129 -10.43 -9.26 25.99
C CYS A 129 -11.08 -8.60 24.75
N GLY A 130 -12.38 -8.88 24.57
CA GLY A 130 -13.26 -8.23 23.59
C GLY A 130 -13.65 -6.78 23.93
N CYS A 131 -12.69 -5.89 24.07
CA CYS A 131 -12.94 -4.48 24.42
C CYS A 131 -12.19 -3.53 23.48
N GLY A 132 -12.87 -2.98 22.47
CA GLY A 132 -12.59 -1.65 21.91
C GLY A 132 -11.34 -1.44 21.04
N SER A 133 -10.60 -2.47 20.63
CA SER A 133 -9.31 -2.35 19.93
C SER A 133 -9.37 -2.33 18.39
N GLY A 134 -10.55 -2.43 17.78
CA GLY A 134 -10.69 -2.57 16.32
C GLY A 134 -10.18 -1.37 15.52
N THR A 135 -10.40 -0.14 15.99
CA THR A 135 -9.99 1.06 15.25
C THR A 135 -8.46 1.19 15.18
N GLY A 136 -7.75 0.94 16.28
CA GLY A 136 -6.28 1.01 16.31
C GLY A 136 -5.58 -0.14 15.56
N ALA A 137 -6.27 -1.27 15.34
CA ALA A 137 -5.80 -2.35 14.48
C ALA A 137 -5.98 -1.98 13.00
N GLN A 138 -7.15 -1.42 12.65
CA GLN A 138 -7.44 -0.97 11.30
C GLN A 138 -6.51 0.16 10.87
N GLU A 139 -6.37 1.22 11.66
CA GLU A 139 -5.48 2.35 11.36
C GLU A 139 -4.02 1.91 11.18
N ALA A 140 -3.55 0.97 12.01
CA ALA A 140 -2.20 0.43 11.89
C ALA A 140 -2.02 -0.40 10.61
N ALA A 141 -3.03 -1.20 10.25
CA ALA A 141 -3.02 -1.96 9.01
C ALA A 141 -3.06 -1.04 7.79
N GLU A 142 -3.94 -0.04 7.77
CA GLU A 142 -4.02 0.97 6.70
C GLU A 142 -2.68 1.69 6.51
N ALA A 143 -2.05 2.14 7.60
CA ALA A 143 -0.75 2.79 7.52
C ALA A 143 0.35 1.88 6.96
N ALA A 144 0.40 0.61 7.39
CA ALA A 144 1.39 -0.35 6.88
C ALA A 144 1.15 -0.71 5.41
N LEU A 145 -0.12 -0.87 5.01
CA LEU A 145 -0.52 -1.25 3.65
C LEU A 145 -0.33 -0.11 2.67
N ALA A 146 -0.56 1.15 3.06
CA ALA A 146 -0.33 2.30 2.19
C ALA A 146 1.11 2.36 1.63
N CYS A 147 2.08 1.84 2.38
CA CYS A 147 3.49 1.80 1.98
C CYS A 147 3.83 0.64 1.04
N PHE A 148 3.34 -0.57 1.33
CA PHE A 148 3.77 -1.80 0.65
C PHE A 148 2.73 -2.38 -0.34
N ALA A 149 1.47 -1.99 -0.20
CA ALA A 149 0.35 -2.45 -1.01
C ALA A 149 -0.60 -1.28 -1.35
N PRO A 150 -0.14 -0.26 -2.12
CA PRO A 150 -0.91 0.94 -2.46
C PRO A 150 -2.21 0.67 -3.26
N GLU A 151 -2.37 -0.53 -3.82
CA GLU A 151 -3.63 -1.00 -4.41
C GLU A 151 -4.75 -1.21 -3.37
N VAL A 152 -4.42 -1.32 -2.08
CA VAL A 152 -5.38 -1.40 -0.99
C VAL A 152 -5.86 0.00 -0.64
N ARG A 153 -7.11 0.29 -0.99
CA ARG A 153 -7.74 1.62 -0.83
C ARG A 153 -8.54 1.75 0.46
N ALA A 154 -8.99 0.63 1.00
CA ALA A 154 -9.77 0.58 2.24
C ALA A 154 -9.51 -0.74 2.96
N VAL A 155 -9.55 -0.71 4.28
CA VAL A 155 -9.45 -1.89 5.13
C VAL A 155 -10.75 -2.07 5.90
N GLU A 156 -11.29 -3.28 5.89
CA GLU A 156 -12.46 -3.66 6.66
C GLU A 156 -12.10 -4.77 7.64
N LEU A 157 -12.35 -4.56 8.93
CA LEU A 157 -12.18 -5.60 9.95
C LEU A 157 -13.49 -6.36 10.14
N GLU A 158 -13.45 -7.66 9.90
CA GLU A 158 -14.52 -8.58 10.25
C GLU A 158 -14.53 -8.81 11.77
N ALA A 159 -15.67 -8.54 12.41
CA ALA A 159 -15.86 -8.90 13.81
C ALA A 159 -15.94 -10.43 13.94
N ALA A 160 -15.20 -11.00 14.90
CA ALA A 160 -15.33 -12.42 15.20
C ALA A 160 -16.80 -12.75 15.53
N PRO A 161 -17.36 -13.87 15.02
CA PRO A 161 -18.74 -14.23 15.32
C PRO A 161 -18.90 -14.36 16.84
N ALA A 162 -19.86 -13.64 17.41
CA ALA A 162 -20.18 -13.71 18.83
C ALA A 162 -20.62 -15.15 19.15
N LEU A 163 -19.74 -15.93 19.78
CA LEU A 163 -20.09 -17.26 20.26
C LEU A 163 -21.17 -17.09 21.34
N LEU A 164 -22.41 -17.45 21.00
CA LEU A 164 -23.53 -17.48 21.92
C LEU A 164 -23.23 -18.50 23.03
N GLN A 165 -22.85 -18.02 24.22
CA GLN A 165 -22.74 -18.87 25.40
C GLN A 165 -24.13 -19.34 25.81
N ILE A 166 -24.49 -20.57 25.42
CA ILE A 166 -25.64 -21.27 26.00
C ILE A 166 -25.23 -21.72 27.40
N GLY A 167 -25.46 -20.87 28.39
CA GLY A 167 -25.28 -21.22 29.80
C GLY A 167 -26.26 -22.33 30.19
N THR A 168 -25.77 -23.53 30.41
CA THR A 168 -26.55 -24.62 31.03
C THR A 168 -26.79 -24.26 32.49
N LYS A 169 -28.01 -23.80 32.78
CA LYS A 169 -28.50 -23.57 34.14
C LYS A 169 -28.66 -24.91 34.84
N THR A 170 -27.64 -25.36 35.57
CA THR A 170 -27.78 -26.48 36.50
C THR A 170 -28.52 -26.01 37.74
N ARG A 171 -29.51 -26.81 38.11
CA ARG A 171 -30.61 -26.55 39.06
C ARG A 171 -30.17 -26.63 40.51
#